data_AF-A0A0R3KFH5-F1
#
_entry.id   AF-A0A0R3KFH5-F1
#
_cell.length_a   1.000
_cell.length_b   1.000
_cell.length_c   1.000
_cell.angle_alpha   90.00
_cell.angle_beta   90.00
_cell.angle_gamma   90.00
#
_symmetry.space_group_name_H-M   'P 1'
#
loop_
_entity.id
_entity.type
_entity.pdbx_description
1 polymer ?
#
loop_
_entity_poly.entity_id
_entity_poly.type
_entity_poly.pdbx_seq_one_letter_code
_entity_poly.pdbx_strand_id
1 'polypeptide(L)' 'MMTERQFREQEVQIARYRFLEREVTDPLAASLLHIIILELEAELQKDCETSATVPIGGL' A
#
# COMPACT_ATOMS: atom_id res chain seq x y z
N MET A 1 -10.74 -6.70 -3.80
CA MET A 1 -10.60 -5.96 -5.05
C MET A 1 -10.98 -4.51 -4.80
N MET A 2 -9.98 -3.69 -4.52
CA MET A 2 -10.14 -2.25 -4.45
C MET A 2 -10.64 -1.65 -5.76
N THR A 3 -11.42 -0.58 -5.66
CA THR A 3 -11.74 0.27 -6.80
C THR A 3 -10.52 1.09 -7.21
N GLU A 4 -10.45 1.53 -8.47
CA GLU A 4 -9.36 2.41 -8.95
C GLU A 4 -9.18 3.67 -8.09
N ARG A 5 -10.28 4.21 -7.54
CA ARG A 5 -10.25 5.35 -6.62
C ARG A 5 -9.54 5.01 -5.31
N GLN A 6 -9.90 3.88 -4.70
CA GLN A 6 -9.28 3.40 -3.47
C GLN A 6 -7.79 3.09 -3.68
N PHE A 7 -7.42 2.53 -4.83
CA PHE A 7 -6.02 2.28 -5.18
C PHE A 7 -5.21 3.58 -5.22
N ARG A 8 -5.71 4.61 -5.92
CA ARG A 8 -5.03 5.91 -5.96
C ARG A 8 -4.98 6.62 -4.62
N GLU A 9 -6.06 6.54 -3.84
CA GLU A 9 -6.09 7.08 -2.48
C GLU A 9 -5.03 6.41 -1.59
N GLN A 10 -4.87 5.09 -1.73
CA GLN A 10 -3.87 4.32 -1.00
C GLN A 10 -2.43 4.66 -1.44
N GLU A 11 -2.17 4.82 -2.75
CA GLU A 11 -0.88 5.29 -3.25
C GLU A 11 -0.51 6.67 -2.67
N VAL A 12 -1.47 7.60 -2.65
CA VAL A 12 -1.29 8.94 -2.08
C VAL A 12 -1.02 8.86 -0.57
N GLN A 13 -1.72 7.98 0.14
CA GLN A 13 -1.51 7.77 1.57
C GLN A 13 -0.12 7.20 1.88
N ILE A 14 0.34 6.21 1.11
CA ILE A 14 1.69 5.64 1.22
C ILE A 14 2.75 6.72 0.98
N ALA A 15 2.60 7.53 -0.08
CA ALA A 15 3.52 8.62 -0.37
C ALA A 15 3.60 9.64 0.77
N ARG A 16 2.44 9.98 1.37
CA ARG A 16 2.36 10.90 2.51
C ARG A 16 3.06 10.34 3.75
N TYR A 17 2.88 9.05 4.06
CA TYR A 17 3.55 8.44 5.21
C TYR A 17 5.05 8.26 4.99
N ARG A 18 5.50 7.94 3.78
CA ARG A 18 6.94 7.92 3.44
C ARG A 18 7.60 9.29 3.60
N PHE A 19 6.88 10.36 3.28
CA PHE A 19 7.37 11.71 3.54
C PHE A 19 7.47 11.98 5.05
N LEU A 20 6.42 11.62 5.81
CA LEU A 20 6.38 11.81 7.25
C LEU A 20 7.47 11.00 7.99
N GLU A 21 7.75 9.78 7.54
CA GLU A 21 8.82 8.91 8.06
C GLU A 21 10.20 9.58 7.97
N ARG A 22 10.44 10.40 6.95
CA ARG A 22 11.70 11.13 6.78
C ARG A 22 11.80 12.41 7.60
N GLU A 23 10.67 13.05 7.88
CA GLU A 23 10.59 14.30 8.63
C GLU A 23 10.53 14.06 10.15
N VAL A 24 10.05 12.89 10.58
CA VAL A 24 9.92 12.58 11.99
C VAL A 24 11.30 12.35 12.62
N THR A 25 11.56 13.04 13.73
CA THR A 25 12.82 12.94 14.46
C THR A 25 12.79 11.85 15.54
N ASP A 26 11.59 11.43 15.94
CA ASP A 26 11.40 10.37 16.92
C ASP A 26 11.60 8.99 16.26
N PRO A 27 12.58 8.19 16.71
CA PRO A 27 12.93 6.93 16.05
C PRO A 27 11.83 5.87 16.21
N LEU A 28 11.04 5.92 17.29
CA LEU A 28 9.91 5.02 17.48
C LEU A 28 8.80 5.34 16.49
N ALA A 29 8.47 6.63 16.32
CA ALA A 29 7.49 7.08 15.35
C ALA A 29 7.91 6.76 13.91
N ALA A 30 9.20 6.91 13.56
CA ALA A 30 9.72 6.48 12.27
C ALA A 30 9.51 4.97 12.05
N SER A 31 9.82 4.16 13.07
CA SER A 31 9.63 2.70 13.01
C SER A 31 8.16 2.30 12.85
N LEU A 32 7.25 2.99 13.56
CA LEU A 32 5.81 2.74 13.44
C LEU A 32 5.27 3.12 12.05
N LEU A 33 5.72 4.26 11.51
CA LEU A 33 5.37 4.67 10.15
C LEU A 33 5.87 3.66 9.12
N HIS A 34 7.09 3.15 9.30
CA HIS A 34 7.64 2.11 8.43
C HIS A 34 6.76 0.86 8.38
N ILE A 35 6.30 0.38 9.54
CA ILE A 35 5.41 -0.79 9.64
C ILE A 35 4.08 -0.52 8.92
N ILE A 36 3.46 0.64 9.17
CA ILE A 36 2.21 1.03 8.51
C ILE A 36 2.37 1.09 6.99
N ILE A 37 3.49 1.64 6.49
CA ILE A 37 3.79 1.72 5.06
C ILE A 37 3.90 0.32 4.45
N LEU A 38 4.63 -0.61 5.12
CA LEU A 38 4.77 -1.99 4.65
C LEU A 38 3.43 -2.71 4.57
N GLU A 39 2.55 -2.54 5.56
CA GLU A 39 1.22 -3.14 5.56
C GLU A 39 0.37 -2.62 4.39
N LEU A 40 0.35 -1.29 4.18
CA LEU A 40 -0.40 -0.66 3.09
C LEU A 40 0.12 -1.08 1.70
N GLU A 41 1.45 -1.22 1.55
CA GLU A 41 2.08 -1.71 0.32
C GLU A 41 1.75 -3.17 0.04
N ALA A 42 1.72 -4.01 1.07
CA ALA A 42 1.34 -5.41 0.95
C ALA A 42 -0.14 -5.58 0.55
N GLU A 43 -1.04 -4.74 1.09
CA GLU A 43 -2.43 -4.70 0.66
C GLU A 43 -2.57 -4.28 -0.81
N LEU A 44 -1.85 -3.24 -1.22
CA LEU A 44 -1.85 -2.73 -2.58
C LEU A 44 -1.35 -3.79 -3.58
N GLN A 45 -0.29 -4.53 -3.21
CA GLN A 45 0.27 -5.61 -4.00
C GLN A 45 -0.72 -6.77 -4.15
N LYS A 46 -1.39 -7.17 -3.06
CA LYS A 46 -2.39 -8.26 -3.08
C LYS A 46 -3.56 -7.93 -4.01
N ASP A 47 -4.08 -6.70 -3.96
CA ASP A 47 -5.16 -6.29 -4.86
C ASP A 47 -4.72 -6.21 -6.33
N CYS A 48 -3.46 -5.83 -6.59
CA CYS A 48 -2.88 -5.87 -7.94
C CYS A 48 -2.73 -7.30 -8.46
N GLU A 49 -2.25 -8.23 -7.64
CA GLU A 49 -2.10 -9.65 -7.98
C GLU A 49 -3.46 -10.34 -8.19
N THR A 50 -4.47 -9.98 -7.40
CA THR A 50 -5.83 -10.52 -7.56
C THR A 50 -6.49 -10.05 -8.86
N SER A 51 -6.07 -8.90 -9.41
CA SER A 51 -6.49 -8.43 -10.74
C SER A 51 -5.77 -9.16 -11.89
N ALA A 52 -4.62 -9.80 -11.64
CA ALA A 52 -3.80 -10.45 -12.67
C ALA A 52 -4.16 -11.94 -12.86
N THR A 53 -4.85 -12.57 -11.90
CA THR A 53 -5.29 -13.97 -12.02
C THR A 53 -6.70 -14.05 -12.59
N VAL A 54 -6.84 -13.78 -13.88
CA VAL A 54 -7.98 -14.33 -14.65
C VAL A 54 -7.74 -15.84 -14.77
N PRO A 55 -8.65 -16.72 -14.35
CA PRO A 55 -8.51 -18.14 -14.63
C PRO A 55 -8.61 -18.33 -16.15
N ILE A 56 -7.50 -18.69 -16.79
CA ILE A 56 -7.56 -19.35 -18.09
C ILE A 56 -8.16 -20.72 -17.82
N GLY A 57 -9.48 -20.83 -18.01
CA GLY A 57 -10.24 -22.05 -17.79
C GLY A 57 -11.65 -21.90 -18.35
N GLY A 58 -11.73 -21.56 -19.63
CA GLY A 58 -12.94 -21.67 -20.42
C GLY A 58 -13.03 -23.06 -21.06
N LEU A 59 -14.23 -23.64 -20.95
CA LEU A 59 -14.76 -24.88 -21.56
C LEU A 59 -14.32 -26.20 -20.94
#